data_AF-A0A3B8ICS5-F1
#
_entry.id   AF-A0A3B8ICS5-F1
#
_cell.length_a   1.000
_cell.length_b   1.000
_cell.length_c   1.000
_cell.angle_alpha   90.00
_cell.angle_beta   90.00
_cell.angle_gamma   90.00
#
_symmetry.space_group_name_H-M   'P 1'
#
loop_
_entity.id
_entity.type
_entity.pdbx_description
1 polymer ?
#
loop_
_entity_poly.entity_id
_entity_poly.type
_entity_poly.pdbx_seq_one_letter_code
_entity_poly.pdbx_strand_id
1 'polypeptide(L)'
;MKVRSLLIRIHITCVILTSLNWAAATILNFSLAESVALGVKLAVAGSGFALFFFYVKPWQRIAWYFGIYAMTAVLLISALIFRSQVGLIAFVLLAYFVYPDEKQYEEDGLIIATEYEGIMANCCVYLVKEQKYGLFERERGAFRTDGTIDFSTIQIDRADDELILTYEISSSEIEQTSVKIEQ
;
A
#
# COMPACT_ATOMS: atom_id res chain seq x y z
N MET A 1 29.51 2.86 18.59
CA MET A 1 28.80 4.16 18.65
C MET A 1 28.29 4.65 17.28
N LYS A 2 29.09 4.62 16.20
CA LYS A 2 28.68 5.19 14.88
C LYS A 2 27.48 4.48 14.20
N VAL A 3 27.38 3.15 14.30
CA VAL A 3 26.32 2.37 13.65
C VAL A 3 24.94 2.72 14.21
N ARG A 4 24.81 2.84 15.54
CA ARG A 4 23.54 3.17 16.20
C ARG A 4 23.01 4.55 15.78
N SER A 5 23.88 5.57 15.77
CA SER A 5 23.48 6.92 15.35
C SER A 5 23.12 6.99 13.87
N LEU A 6 23.80 6.21 13.02
CA LEU A 6 23.45 6.09 11.61
C LEU A 6 22.06 5.46 11.43
N LEU A 7 21.79 4.37 12.14
CA LEU A 7 20.55 3.61 12.02
C LEU A 7 19.33 4.40 12.49
N ILE A 8 19.49 5.22 13.55
CA ILE A 8 18.46 6.16 14.00
C ILE A 8 18.19 7.23 12.94
N ARG A 9 19.23 7.79 12.32
CA ARG A 9 19.06 8.80 11.26
C ARG A 9 18.29 8.21 10.08
N ILE A 10 18.68 7.01 9.62
CA ILE A 10 17.98 6.31 8.55
C ILE A 10 16.51 6.07 8.94
N HIS A 11 16.26 5.52 10.13
CA HIS A 11 14.90 5.26 10.59
C HIS A 11 14.03 6.52 10.61
N ILE A 12 14.52 7.61 11.20
CA ILE A 12 13.79 8.88 11.26
C ILE A 12 13.57 9.46 9.86
N THR A 13 14.56 9.41 8.97
CA THR A 13 14.41 9.84 7.58
C THR A 13 13.34 9.03 6.85
N CYS A 14 13.31 7.71 7.01
CA CYS A 14 12.29 6.85 6.42
C CYS A 14 10.90 7.14 7.00
N VAL A 15 10.78 7.35 8.32
CA VAL A 15 9.50 7.72 8.96
C VAL A 15 8.97 9.04 8.41
N ILE A 16 9.84 10.06 8.30
CA ILE A 16 9.47 11.36 7.72
C ILE A 16 9.03 11.18 6.26
N LEU A 17 9.77 10.40 5.48
CA LEU A 17 9.43 10.13 4.07
C LEU A 17 8.07 9.44 3.94
N THR A 18 7.76 8.43 4.77
CA THR A 18 6.45 7.77 4.76
C THR A 18 5.32 8.70 5.16
N SER A 19 5.55 9.57 6.15
CA SER A 19 4.53 10.54 6.59
C SER A 19 4.27 11.60 5.52
N LEU A 20 5.31 12.09 4.85
CA LEU A 20 5.18 13.02 3.73
C LEU A 20 4.48 12.36 2.53
N ASN A 21 4.82 11.10 2.23
CA ASN A 21 4.15 10.35 1.18
C ASN A 21 2.65 10.20 1.45
N TRP A 22 2.28 9.82 2.68
CA TRP A 22 0.87 9.70 3.06
C TRP A 22 0.15 11.06 2.97
N ALA A 23 0.77 12.14 3.46
CA ALA A 23 0.19 13.48 3.35
C ALA A 23 0.04 13.93 1.89
N ALA A 24 1.01 13.65 1.02
CA ALA A 24 0.94 13.96 -0.40
C ALA A 24 -0.17 13.14 -1.10
N ALA A 25 -0.30 11.85 -0.75
CA ALA A 25 -1.36 11.00 -1.29
C ALA A 25 -2.74 11.55 -0.91
N THR A 26 -2.94 11.93 0.35
CA THR A 26 -4.25 12.43 0.83
C THR A 26 -4.60 13.83 0.31
N ILE A 27 -3.62 14.72 0.15
CA ILE A 27 -3.89 16.13 -0.21
C ILE A 27 -3.84 16.35 -1.73
N LEU A 28 -2.91 15.68 -2.42
CA LEU A 28 -2.57 15.95 -3.82
C LEU A 28 -2.90 14.78 -4.75
N ASN A 29 -3.43 13.66 -4.22
CA ASN A 29 -3.61 12.40 -4.95
C ASN A 29 -2.30 11.93 -5.61
N PHE A 30 -1.17 12.25 -4.98
CA PHE A 30 0.16 12.00 -5.51
C PHE A 30 0.97 11.20 -4.50
N SER A 31 1.40 10.01 -4.88
CA SER A 31 2.12 9.09 -4.01
C SER A 31 3.37 8.55 -4.69
N LEU A 32 4.32 8.04 -3.90
CA LEU A 32 5.40 7.23 -4.42
C LEU A 32 4.81 5.95 -5.00
N ALA A 33 5.45 5.46 -6.07
CA ALA A 33 5.16 4.18 -6.66
C ALA A 33 5.11 3.11 -5.58
N GLU A 34 4.10 2.24 -5.66
CA GLU A 34 3.74 1.40 -4.54
C GLU A 34 4.84 0.47 -4.04
N SER A 35 5.61 -0.07 -4.98
CA SER A 35 6.78 -0.90 -4.69
C SER A 35 7.84 -0.15 -3.87
N VAL A 36 8.04 1.14 -4.17
CA VAL A 36 8.97 2.00 -3.45
C VAL A 36 8.39 2.35 -2.07
N ALA A 37 7.12 2.73 -2.02
CA ALA A 37 6.44 3.05 -0.75
C ALA A 37 6.47 1.85 0.22
N LEU A 38 6.19 0.64 -0.27
CA LEU A 38 6.33 -0.60 0.50
C LEU A 38 7.76 -0.81 0.98
N GLY A 39 8.75 -0.63 0.10
CA GLY A 39 10.17 -0.73 0.45
C GLY A 39 10.57 0.19 1.59
N VAL A 40 10.09 1.44 1.58
CA VAL A 40 10.34 2.41 2.67
C VAL A 40 9.62 1.98 3.95
N LYS A 41 8.35 1.54 3.89
CA LYS A 41 7.61 1.03 5.06
C LYS A 41 8.33 -0.16 5.72
N LEU A 42 8.81 -1.11 4.91
CA LEU A 42 9.60 -2.26 5.39
C LEU A 42 10.94 -1.82 6.00
N ALA A 43 11.61 -0.82 5.42
CA ALA A 43 12.82 -0.24 5.98
C ALA A 43 12.55 0.41 7.35
N VAL A 44 11.44 1.12 7.53
CA VAL A 44 11.00 1.65 8.83
C VAL A 44 10.79 0.52 9.84
N ALA A 45 10.03 -0.51 9.47
CA ALA A 45 9.73 -1.63 10.35
C ALA A 45 11.00 -2.40 10.76
N GLY A 46 11.85 -2.75 9.79
CA GLY A 46 13.10 -3.47 10.03
C GLY A 46 14.12 -2.67 10.84
N SER A 47 14.27 -1.37 10.54
CA SER A 47 15.16 -0.51 11.32
C SER A 47 14.63 -0.26 12.75
N GLY A 48 13.32 -0.11 12.93
CA GLY A 48 12.69 0.00 14.24
C GLY A 48 12.87 -1.26 15.09
N PHE A 49 12.70 -2.44 14.48
CA PHE A 49 12.96 -3.73 15.10
C PHE A 49 14.44 -3.90 15.48
N ALA A 50 15.38 -3.56 14.61
CA ALA A 50 16.79 -3.62 14.93
C ALA A 50 17.17 -2.66 16.07
N LEU A 51 16.63 -1.43 16.05
CA LEU A 51 16.85 -0.44 17.10
C LEU A 51 16.33 -0.90 18.47
N PHE A 52 15.24 -1.67 18.51
CA PHE A 52 14.76 -2.26 19.75
C PHE A 52 15.86 -3.05 20.47
N PHE A 53 16.53 -3.99 19.79
CA PHE A 53 17.60 -4.77 20.41
C PHE A 53 18.80 -3.93 20.87
N PHE A 54 19.10 -2.81 20.19
CA PHE A 54 20.15 -1.88 20.61
C PHE A 54 19.77 -1.00 21.81
N TYR A 55 18.47 -0.83 22.07
CA TYR A 55 17.94 0.04 23.14
C TYR A 55 17.29 -0.73 24.30
N VAL A 56 17.09 -2.05 24.18
CA VAL A 56 16.60 -2.92 25.26
C VAL A 56 17.60 -2.98 26.43
N LYS A 57 18.91 -2.87 26.16
CA LYS A 57 19.95 -2.77 27.19
C LYS A 57 20.91 -1.62 26.89
N PRO A 58 20.96 -0.55 27.72
CA PRO A 58 20.20 -0.30 28.96
C PRO A 58 18.74 0.08 28.68
N TRP A 59 17.82 -0.27 29.57
CA TRP A 59 16.37 -0.02 29.46
C TRP A 59 16.05 1.49 29.46
N GLN A 60 16.16 2.13 28.29
CA GLN A 60 15.94 3.56 28.11
C GLN A 60 14.46 3.83 27.78
N ARG A 61 13.95 5.02 28.10
CA ARG A 61 12.56 5.40 27.80
C ARG A 61 12.20 5.23 26.31
N ILE A 62 13.16 5.47 25.43
CA ILE A 62 12.99 5.32 23.97
C ILE A 62 12.88 3.85 23.52
N ALA A 63 13.24 2.87 24.37
CA ALA A 63 13.02 1.46 24.10
C ALA A 63 11.52 1.11 24.00
N TRP A 64 10.65 1.89 24.67
CA TRP A 64 9.20 1.73 24.53
C TRP A 64 8.72 2.04 23.10
N TYR A 65 9.24 3.11 22.50
CA TYR A 65 8.94 3.46 21.10
C TYR A 65 9.35 2.33 20.15
N PHE A 66 10.60 1.86 20.26
CA PHE A 66 11.08 0.75 19.42
C PHE A 66 10.41 -0.59 19.76
N GLY A 67 9.91 -0.75 20.99
CA GLY A 67 9.21 -1.94 21.45
C GLY A 67 7.91 -2.22 20.73
N ILE A 68 7.24 -1.18 20.20
CA ILE A 68 6.05 -1.35 19.37
C ILE A 68 6.39 -2.20 18.13
N TYR A 69 7.50 -1.92 17.44
CA TYR A 69 7.91 -2.68 16.26
C TYR A 69 8.18 -4.17 16.57
N ALA A 70 8.85 -4.44 17.70
CA ALA A 70 9.10 -5.80 18.15
C ALA A 70 7.82 -6.53 18.57
N MET A 71 6.92 -5.83 19.27
CA MET A 71 5.61 -6.36 19.65
C MET A 71 4.76 -6.69 18.42
N THR A 72 4.72 -5.81 17.42
CA THR A 72 4.03 -6.05 16.15
C THR A 72 4.57 -7.29 15.44
N ALA A 73 5.90 -7.46 15.38
CA ALA A 73 6.50 -8.66 14.80
C ALA A 73 6.10 -9.94 15.56
N VAL A 74 6.13 -9.93 16.89
CA VAL A 74 5.71 -11.06 17.72
C VAL A 74 4.22 -11.37 17.52
N LEU A 75 3.37 -10.35 17.46
CA LEU A 75 1.93 -10.51 17.20
C LEU A 75 1.69 -11.15 15.83
N LEU A 76 2.34 -10.69 14.77
CA LEU A 76 2.22 -11.27 13.42
C LEU A 76 2.68 -12.72 13.36
N ILE A 77 3.82 -13.05 13.98
CA ILE A 77 4.33 -14.42 14.04
C ILE A 77 3.36 -15.31 14.83
N SER A 78 2.86 -14.84 15.97
CA SER A 78 1.89 -15.58 16.77
C SER A 78 0.58 -15.81 16.02
N ALA A 79 0.10 -14.80 15.30
CA ALA A 79 -1.09 -14.90 14.46
C ALA A 79 -0.94 -16.01 13.40
N LEU A 80 0.22 -16.06 12.76
CA LEU A 80 0.53 -17.03 11.71
C LEU A 80 0.65 -18.46 12.25
N ILE A 81 1.25 -18.64 13.43
CA ILE A 81 1.43 -19.95 14.06
C ILE A 81 0.11 -20.50 14.59
N PHE A 82 -0.62 -19.69 15.37
CA PHE A 82 -1.80 -20.19 16.06
C PHE A 82 -3.03 -20.30 15.16
N ARG A 83 -2.99 -19.71 13.93
CA ARG A 83 -4.15 -19.57 13.02
C ARG A 83 -5.43 -19.21 13.76
N SER A 84 -5.30 -18.45 14.85
CA SER A 84 -6.43 -18.14 15.71
C SER A 84 -7.23 -17.03 15.06
N GLN A 85 -8.54 -17.00 15.32
CA GLN A 85 -9.41 -15.93 14.81
C GLN A 85 -8.90 -14.53 15.26
N VAL A 86 -8.36 -14.44 16.48
CA VAL A 86 -7.72 -13.21 17.00
C VAL A 86 -6.45 -12.86 16.22
N GLY A 87 -5.65 -13.87 15.88
CA GLY A 87 -4.47 -13.70 15.03
C GLY A 87 -4.82 -13.20 13.64
N LEU A 88 -5.88 -13.74 13.03
CA LEU A 88 -6.37 -13.30 11.73
C LEU A 88 -6.81 -11.83 11.77
N ILE A 89 -7.57 -11.42 12.80
CA ILE A 89 -7.99 -10.02 12.97
C ILE A 89 -6.77 -9.10 13.13
N ALA A 90 -5.81 -9.47 13.98
CA ALA A 90 -4.59 -8.70 14.16
C ALA A 90 -3.78 -8.61 12.86
N PHE A 91 -3.70 -9.69 12.10
CA PHE A 91 -3.03 -9.72 10.81
C PHE A 91 -3.70 -8.77 9.82
N VAL A 92 -5.03 -8.80 9.67
CA VAL A 92 -5.77 -7.90 8.77
C VAL A 92 -5.58 -6.44 9.15
N LEU A 93 -5.72 -6.10 10.43
CA LEU A 93 -5.54 -4.73 10.92
C LEU A 93 -4.13 -4.20 10.66
N LEU A 94 -3.11 -5.03 10.84
CA LEU A 94 -1.72 -4.66 10.59
C LEU A 94 -1.39 -4.65 9.09
N ALA A 95 -1.94 -5.59 8.33
CA ALA A 95 -1.75 -5.70 6.90
C ALA A 95 -2.32 -4.47 6.20
N TYR A 96 -3.48 -3.95 6.60
CA TYR A 96 -4.05 -2.74 5.99
C TYR A 96 -3.09 -1.54 5.92
N PHE A 97 -2.23 -1.35 6.92
CA PHE A 97 -1.26 -0.23 6.91
C PHE A 97 -0.03 -0.48 6.02
N VAL A 98 0.30 -1.75 5.76
CA VAL A 98 1.56 -2.15 5.13
C VAL A 98 1.36 -2.67 3.71
N TYR A 99 0.26 -3.39 3.47
CA TYR A 99 -0.03 -4.09 2.24
C TYR A 99 -0.26 -3.07 1.12
N PRO A 100 0.41 -3.23 -0.02
CA PRO A 100 0.15 -2.42 -1.19
C PRO A 100 -1.15 -2.89 -1.87
N ASP A 101 -1.88 -1.97 -2.50
CA ASP A 101 -2.74 -2.24 -3.64
C ASP A 101 -1.98 -3.07 -4.69
N GLU A 102 -2.70 -4.02 -5.26
CA GLU A 102 -2.13 -4.97 -6.20
C GLU A 102 -2.29 -4.44 -7.62
N LYS A 103 -1.18 -4.19 -8.32
CA LYS A 103 -1.20 -3.82 -9.74
C LYS A 103 -1.68 -5.00 -10.57
N GLN A 104 -2.82 -4.83 -11.23
CA GLN A 104 -3.40 -5.86 -12.09
C GLN A 104 -3.11 -5.61 -13.57
N TYR A 105 -2.95 -4.33 -13.94
CA TYR A 105 -2.72 -3.94 -15.32
C TYR A 105 -1.85 -2.67 -15.39
N GLU A 106 -0.95 -2.63 -16.37
CA GLU A 106 -0.06 -1.49 -16.63
C GLU A 106 0.20 -1.37 -18.15
N GLU A 107 -0.28 -0.30 -18.77
CA GLU A 107 -0.03 0.02 -20.19
C GLU A 107 0.08 1.53 -20.40
N ASP A 108 1.08 1.98 -21.16
CA ASP A 108 1.35 3.40 -21.46
C ASP A 108 1.38 4.34 -20.24
N GLY A 109 1.81 3.83 -19.09
CA GLY A 109 1.86 4.56 -17.83
C GLY A 109 0.52 4.71 -17.11
N LEU A 110 -0.57 4.11 -17.62
CA LEU A 110 -1.80 3.90 -16.87
C LEU A 110 -1.69 2.60 -16.08
N ILE A 111 -2.03 2.65 -14.81
CA ILE A 111 -1.99 1.52 -13.89
C ILE A 111 -3.40 1.32 -13.32
N ILE A 112 -3.93 0.11 -13.43
CA ILE A 112 -5.16 -0.29 -12.72
C ILE A 112 -4.75 -1.21 -11.59
N ALA A 113 -5.03 -0.79 -10.37
CA ALA A 113 -4.71 -1.51 -9.16
C ALA A 113 -5.97 -1.89 -8.39
N THR A 114 -5.97 -3.04 -7.73
CA THR A 114 -7.01 -3.45 -6.79
C THR A 114 -6.70 -2.85 -5.44
N GLU A 115 -7.62 -2.05 -4.88
CA GLU A 115 -7.46 -1.50 -3.53
C GLU A 115 -7.51 -2.62 -2.49
N TYR A 116 -6.59 -2.60 -1.53
CA TYR A 116 -6.64 -3.57 -0.42
C TYR A 116 -7.75 -3.21 0.59
N GLU A 117 -8.95 -3.77 0.39
CA GLU A 117 -10.09 -3.55 1.29
C GLU A 117 -10.19 -4.60 2.45
N GLY A 118 -9.30 -5.61 2.49
CA GLY A 118 -9.26 -6.64 3.53
C GLY A 118 -10.14 -7.87 3.27
N ILE A 119 -10.20 -8.81 4.23
CA ILE A 119 -10.80 -10.17 4.05
C ILE A 119 -12.34 -10.15 3.98
N MET A 120 -13.00 -9.10 4.48
CA MET A 120 -14.47 -8.96 4.50
C MET A 120 -14.98 -7.85 3.57
N ALA A 121 -14.14 -7.39 2.66
CA ALA A 121 -14.54 -6.39 1.68
C ALA A 121 -15.62 -6.94 0.73
N ASN A 122 -16.63 -6.13 0.44
CA ASN A 122 -17.49 -6.40 -0.70
C ASN A 122 -16.69 -6.06 -1.95
N CYS A 123 -16.43 -7.06 -2.79
CA CYS A 123 -15.81 -6.90 -4.11
C CYS A 123 -16.45 -5.75 -4.92
N CYS A 124 -15.75 -5.12 -5.86
CA CYS A 124 -14.30 -5.01 -6.01
C CYS A 124 -13.99 -3.55 -6.36
N VAL A 125 -13.11 -2.89 -5.61
CA VAL A 125 -12.70 -1.51 -5.90
C VAL A 125 -11.38 -1.51 -6.66
N TYR A 126 -11.39 -0.82 -7.80
CA TYR A 126 -10.26 -0.63 -8.67
C TYR A 126 -9.85 0.84 -8.68
N LEU A 127 -8.57 1.08 -8.47
CA LEU A 127 -7.92 2.39 -8.52
C LEU A 127 -7.27 2.59 -9.88
N VAL A 128 -7.58 3.70 -10.52
CA VAL A 128 -6.92 4.16 -11.75
C VAL A 128 -5.82 5.12 -11.35
N LYS A 129 -4.56 4.71 -11.55
CA LYS A 129 -3.35 5.47 -11.27
C LYS A 129 -2.61 5.78 -12.56
N GLU A 130 -1.86 6.86 -12.59
CA GLU A 130 -1.00 7.24 -13.71
C GLU A 130 0.44 7.42 -13.22
N GLN A 131 1.38 6.74 -13.85
CA GLN A 131 2.79 6.88 -13.53
C GLN A 131 3.29 8.26 -13.95
N LYS A 132 3.82 9.02 -12.99
CA LYS A 132 4.40 10.35 -13.19
C LYS A 132 5.84 10.36 -12.71
N TYR A 133 6.73 10.94 -13.50
CA TYR A 133 8.14 11.13 -13.13
C TYR A 133 8.88 9.83 -12.69
N GLY A 134 8.43 8.66 -13.18
CA GLY A 134 9.05 7.34 -12.98
C GLY A 134 8.84 6.70 -11.61
N LEU A 135 9.01 7.45 -10.52
CA LEU A 135 8.92 6.96 -9.14
C LEU A 135 7.64 7.36 -8.41
N PHE A 136 6.76 8.10 -9.07
CA PHE A 136 5.52 8.57 -8.48
C PHE A 136 4.32 8.10 -9.30
N GLU A 137 3.21 7.96 -8.61
CA GLU A 137 1.93 7.57 -9.17
C GLU A 137 0.91 8.64 -8.73
N ARG A 138 0.08 9.09 -9.68
CA ARG A 138 -1.03 9.99 -9.40
C ARG A 138 -2.32 9.20 -9.50
N GLU A 139 -3.11 9.21 -8.44
CA GLU A 139 -4.44 8.62 -8.46
C GLU A 139 -5.39 9.55 -9.25
N ARG A 140 -6.10 8.98 -10.23
CA ARG A 140 -7.05 9.69 -11.08
C ARG A 140 -8.50 9.42 -10.67
N GLY A 141 -8.77 8.24 -10.12
CA GLY A 141 -10.08 7.90 -9.61
C GLY A 141 -10.18 6.44 -9.20
N ALA A 142 -11.33 6.08 -8.64
CA ALA A 142 -11.68 4.73 -8.25
C ALA A 142 -13.03 4.34 -8.85
N PHE A 143 -13.21 3.07 -9.18
CA PHE A 143 -14.49 2.53 -9.60
C PHE A 143 -14.74 1.17 -8.94
N ARG A 144 -16.01 0.81 -8.74
CA ARG A 144 -16.40 -0.47 -8.17
C ARG A 144 -17.13 -1.30 -9.21
N THR A 145 -16.87 -2.60 -9.22
CA THR A 145 -17.57 -3.58 -10.07
C THR A 145 -18.21 -4.65 -9.20
N ASP A 146 -19.23 -5.33 -9.75
CA ASP A 146 -19.95 -6.42 -9.09
C ASP A 146 -19.22 -7.78 -9.20
N GLY A 147 -18.08 -7.82 -9.90
CA GLY A 147 -17.24 -9.00 -10.04
C GLY A 147 -15.82 -8.71 -10.49
N THR A 148 -14.97 -9.74 -10.51
CA THR A 148 -13.57 -9.62 -10.92
C THR A 148 -13.46 -9.37 -12.42
N ILE A 149 -12.70 -8.35 -12.77
CA ILE A 149 -12.39 -7.96 -14.16
C ILE A 149 -11.40 -8.95 -14.78
N ASP A 150 -11.66 -9.37 -16.02
CA ASP A 150 -10.67 -10.04 -16.86
C ASP A 150 -9.80 -8.99 -17.57
N PHE A 151 -8.61 -8.74 -17.03
CA PHE A 151 -7.66 -7.77 -17.57
C PHE A 151 -7.11 -8.14 -18.96
N SER A 152 -7.35 -9.36 -19.46
CA SER A 152 -6.94 -9.74 -20.83
C SER A 152 -7.86 -9.16 -21.91
N THR A 153 -9.07 -8.74 -21.54
CA THR A 153 -10.09 -8.20 -22.48
C THR A 153 -10.20 -6.68 -22.42
N ILE A 154 -9.42 -6.02 -21.56
CA ILE A 154 -9.55 -4.60 -21.32
C ILE A 154 -9.18 -3.77 -22.55
N GLN A 155 -10.05 -2.81 -22.88
CA GLN A 155 -9.82 -1.81 -23.90
C GLN A 155 -9.93 -0.44 -23.26
N ILE A 156 -8.98 0.43 -23.59
CA ILE A 156 -8.86 1.76 -23.01
C ILE A 156 -8.95 2.77 -24.15
N ASP A 157 -10.07 3.49 -24.18
CA ASP A 157 -10.27 4.60 -25.09
C ASP A 157 -10.13 5.92 -24.31
N ARG A 158 -9.42 6.88 -24.91
CA ARG A 158 -9.29 8.24 -24.38
C ARG A 158 -10.22 9.17 -25.15
N ALA A 159 -11.26 9.66 -24.49
CA ALA A 159 -12.19 10.63 -25.05
C ALA A 159 -12.12 11.92 -24.22
N ASP A 160 -11.56 12.99 -24.81
CA ASP A 160 -11.36 14.29 -24.18
C ASP A 160 -10.69 14.21 -22.78
N ASP A 161 -11.48 14.37 -21.71
CA ASP A 161 -11.06 14.34 -20.30
C ASP A 161 -11.51 13.06 -19.57
N GLU A 162 -11.92 12.01 -20.28
CA GLU A 162 -12.39 10.75 -19.71
C GLU A 162 -11.60 9.55 -20.24
N LEU A 163 -11.30 8.60 -19.35
CA LEU A 163 -10.87 7.26 -19.70
C LEU A 163 -12.10 6.38 -19.74
N ILE A 164 -12.36 5.82 -20.92
CA ILE A 164 -13.42 4.84 -21.12
C ILE A 164 -12.75 3.48 -21.04
N LEU A 165 -13.11 2.73 -19.99
CA LEU A 165 -12.65 1.37 -19.75
C LEU A 165 -13.76 0.41 -20.17
N THR A 166 -13.48 -0.45 -21.15
CA THR A 166 -14.35 -1.55 -21.55
C THR A 166 -13.71 -2.86 -21.15
N TYR A 167 -14.43 -3.71 -20.42
CA TYR A 167 -13.89 -4.95 -19.88
C TYR A 167 -14.98 -6.01 -19.70
N GLU A 168 -14.56 -7.28 -19.68
CA GLU A 168 -15.43 -8.40 -19.31
C GLU A 168 -15.29 -8.74 -17.82
N ILE A 169 -16.41 -9.05 -17.18
CA ILE A 169 -16.43 -9.62 -15.84
C ILE A 169 -16.49 -11.14 -15.95
N SER A 170 -15.94 -11.86 -14.96
CA SER A 170 -15.99 -13.33 -14.86
C SER A 170 -17.37 -14.01 -15.06
N SER A 171 -18.48 -13.27 -15.00
CA SER A 171 -19.83 -13.71 -15.37
C SER A 171 -20.12 -13.70 -16.88
N SER A 172 -19.13 -13.36 -17.73
CA SER A 172 -19.25 -13.18 -19.18
C SER A 172 -20.18 -12.04 -19.62
N GLU A 173 -20.37 -11.04 -18.76
CA GLU A 173 -21.04 -9.77 -19.11
C GLU A 173 -19.99 -8.70 -19.44
N ILE A 174 -20.19 -7.98 -20.55
CA ILE A 174 -19.37 -6.84 -20.95
C ILE A 174 -19.89 -5.62 -20.21
N GLU A 175 -19.01 -4.98 -19.43
CA GLU A 175 -19.30 -3.70 -18.77
C GLU A 175 -18.43 -2.59 -19.34
N GLN A 176 -18.94 -1.36 -19.24
CA GLN A 176 -18.25 -0.15 -19.64
C GLN A 176 -18.34 0.87 -18.52
N THR A 177 -17.20 1.37 -18.08
CA THR A 177 -17.10 2.41 -17.05
C THR A 177 -16.28 3.58 -17.58
N SER A 178 -16.80 4.79 -17.43
CA SER A 178 -16.09 6.04 -17.70
C SER A 178 -15.49 6.60 -16.41
N VAL A 179 -14.18 6.77 -16.37
CA VAL A 179 -13.47 7.43 -15.26
C VAL A 179 -13.02 8.81 -15.74
N LYS A 180 -13.53 9.87 -15.09
CA LYS A 180 -13.10 11.24 -15.37
C LYS A 180 -11.65 11.46 -14.94
N ILE A 181 -10.85 11.98 -15.85
CA ILE A 181 -9.49 12.45 -15.57
C ILE A 181 -9.57 13.94 -15.27
N GLU A 182 -9.61 14.34 -13.99
CA GLU A 182 -9.35 15.74 -13.65
C GLU A 182 -7.86 16.04 -13.90
N GLN A 183 -7.58 16.96 -14.84
CA GLN A 183 -6.23 17.33 -15.28
C GLN A 183 -5.35 17.85 -14.13
#